data_AF-F5X6Q1-F1
#
_entry.id   AF-F5X6Q1-F1
#
_cell.length_a   1.000
_cell.length_b   1.000
_cell.length_c   1.000
_cell.angle_alpha   90.00
_cell.angle_beta   90.00
_cell.angle_gamma   90.00
#
_symmetry.space_group_name_H-M   'P 1'
#
loop_
_entity.id
_entity.type
_entity.pdbx_description
1 polymer ?
#
loop_
_entity_poly.entity_id
_entity_poly.type
_entity_poly.pdbx_seq_one_letter_code
_entity_poly.pdbx_strand_id
1 'polypeptide(L)'
;MHGLVENYKSNKIAKIPLKEITEHFKGKAVSKLGDGGNISVINLSDMDDTGIDYVHLKKIDCDEKSVSRYLLQEGDVLIASKGTVKKIAVFAEQDEPVIASANITVLRPTSDISGGYIRLFLASDLGQALLDETNTGKNVMNLNTQKIISIEIPKIPVIRQAYLIQGYEQGLKDYKRKLARAKQEWQRIRSEVEKNLF
;
A
#
# COMPACT_ATOMS: atom_id res chain seq x y z
N MET A 1 -20.18 -2.09 12.60
CA MET A 1 -18.72 -1.81 12.67
C MET A 1 -18.24 -1.42 14.07
N HIS A 2 -18.96 -0.60 14.85
CA HIS A 2 -18.52 -0.17 16.19
C HIS A 2 -18.12 -1.33 17.13
N GLY A 3 -18.96 -2.38 17.22
CA GLY A 3 -18.65 -3.54 18.06
C GLY A 3 -17.43 -4.37 17.62
N LEU A 4 -17.01 -4.30 16.34
CA LEU A 4 -15.83 -5.04 15.87
C LEU A 4 -14.54 -4.47 16.49
N VAL A 5 -14.42 -3.14 16.48
CA VAL A 5 -13.24 -2.45 17.02
C VAL A 5 -13.19 -2.52 18.54
N GLU A 6 -14.32 -2.33 19.22
CA GLU A 6 -14.41 -2.45 20.68
C GLU A 6 -14.06 -3.86 21.16
N ASN A 7 -14.57 -4.89 20.48
CA ASN A 7 -14.21 -6.29 20.77
C ASN A 7 -12.73 -6.55 20.53
N TYR A 8 -12.14 -5.96 19.49
CA TYR A 8 -10.71 -6.11 19.23
C TYR A 8 -9.86 -5.44 20.31
N LYS A 9 -10.19 -4.19 20.69
CA LYS A 9 -9.47 -3.43 21.72
C LYS A 9 -9.51 -4.13 23.09
N SER A 10 -10.66 -4.69 23.46
CA SER A 10 -10.87 -5.36 24.76
C SER A 10 -10.38 -6.81 24.83
N ASN A 11 -10.06 -7.45 23.69
CA ASN A 11 -9.60 -8.84 23.72
C ASN A 11 -8.20 -9.00 24.32
N LYS A 12 -7.91 -10.23 24.77
CA LYS A 12 -6.64 -10.60 25.43
C LYS A 12 -5.49 -10.94 24.46
N ILE A 13 -5.66 -10.71 23.16
CA ILE A 13 -4.59 -10.96 22.19
C ILE A 13 -3.47 -9.96 22.45
N ALA A 14 -2.22 -10.43 22.51
CA ALA A 14 -1.05 -9.56 22.61
C ALA A 14 -0.93 -8.69 21.36
N LYS A 15 -0.85 -7.37 21.55
CA LYS A 15 -0.76 -6.39 20.48
C LYS A 15 0.47 -5.51 20.66
N ILE A 16 0.90 -4.88 19.58
CA ILE A 16 2.01 -3.92 19.58
C ILE A 16 1.62 -2.73 18.69
N PRO A 17 1.80 -1.49 19.14
CA PRO A 17 1.46 -0.32 18.35
C PRO A 17 2.47 -0.12 17.22
N LEU A 18 1.99 0.29 16.04
CA LEU A 18 2.83 0.50 14.86
C LEU A 18 4.00 1.46 15.12
N LYS A 19 3.84 2.46 15.99
CA LYS A 19 4.90 3.41 16.38
C LYS A 19 6.15 2.75 16.99
N GLU A 20 6.00 1.57 17.61
CA GLU A 20 7.10 0.85 18.26
C GLU A 20 7.86 -0.07 17.30
N ILE A 21 7.27 -0.36 16.15
CA ILE A 21 7.77 -1.34 15.18
C ILE A 21 8.02 -0.76 13.80
N THR A 22 7.80 0.55 13.62
CA THR A 22 8.01 1.24 12.35
C THR A 22 8.67 2.61 12.52
N GLU A 23 9.65 2.88 11.66
CA GLU A 23 9.96 4.25 11.25
C GLU A 23 8.84 4.75 10.35
N HIS A 24 8.51 6.04 10.40
CA HIS A 24 7.37 6.58 9.67
C HIS A 24 7.63 7.98 9.16
N PHE A 25 7.27 8.22 7.90
CA PHE A 25 7.45 9.51 7.26
C PHE A 25 6.34 9.77 6.23
N LYS A 26 6.16 11.05 5.88
CA LYS A 26 5.31 11.43 4.75
C LYS A 26 6.13 11.43 3.48
N GLY A 27 5.51 11.06 2.36
CA GLY A 27 6.10 11.24 1.04
C GLY A 27 6.43 12.71 0.74
N LYS A 28 7.14 12.92 -0.37
CA LYS A 28 7.62 14.26 -0.76
C LYS A 28 6.58 14.98 -1.62
N ALA A 29 6.40 16.27 -1.38
CA ALA A 29 5.66 17.13 -2.30
C ALA A 29 6.52 17.38 -3.54
N VAL A 30 6.00 17.05 -4.71
CA VAL A 30 6.66 17.18 -6.00
C VAL A 30 5.85 18.12 -6.88
N SER A 31 6.50 19.08 -7.52
CA SER A 31 5.85 20.16 -8.28
C SER A 31 5.84 19.93 -9.80
N LYS A 32 6.78 19.15 -10.33
CA LYS A 32 6.89 18.83 -11.76
C LYS A 32 7.13 17.34 -11.94
N LEU A 33 6.07 16.62 -12.32
CA LEU A 33 6.13 15.20 -12.70
C LEU A 33 6.23 15.10 -14.23
N GLY A 34 7.08 14.20 -14.72
CA GLY A 34 7.24 13.92 -16.14
C GLY A 34 7.43 12.44 -16.43
N ASP A 35 7.60 12.09 -17.69
CA ASP A 35 7.94 10.73 -18.13
C ASP A 35 9.45 10.45 -18.12
N GLY A 36 10.26 11.48 -17.87
CA GLY A 36 11.72 11.40 -17.72
C GLY A 36 12.19 11.92 -16.36
N GLY A 37 13.40 11.55 -15.96
CA GLY A 37 14.00 11.88 -14.67
C GLY A 37 14.79 10.71 -14.09
N ASN A 38 15.50 10.96 -13.00
CA ASN A 38 16.34 9.96 -12.32
C ASN A 38 15.67 9.33 -11.09
N ILE A 39 14.54 9.86 -10.62
CA ILE A 39 13.82 9.36 -9.44
C ILE A 39 12.35 9.12 -9.80
N SER A 40 11.89 7.90 -9.56
CA SER A 40 10.49 7.51 -9.75
C SER A 40 9.61 7.91 -8.56
N VAL A 41 8.36 8.28 -8.83
CA VAL A 41 7.41 8.75 -7.80
C VAL A 41 6.14 7.93 -7.84
N ILE A 42 5.83 7.27 -6.72
CA ILE A 42 4.56 6.56 -6.53
C ILE A 42 3.46 7.56 -6.12
N ASN A 43 2.41 7.62 -6.92
CA ASN A 43 1.18 8.37 -6.66
C ASN A 43 0.04 7.43 -6.25
N LEU A 44 -1.06 8.03 -5.78
CA LEU A 44 -2.25 7.26 -5.39
C LEU A 44 -2.92 6.53 -6.57
N SER A 45 -2.72 7.01 -7.80
CA SER A 45 -3.19 6.36 -9.03
C SER A 45 -2.49 5.03 -9.27
N ASP A 46 -1.24 4.92 -8.82
CA ASP A 46 -0.34 3.81 -9.16
C ASP A 46 -0.48 2.66 -8.15
N MET A 47 -1.29 2.85 -7.12
CA MET A 47 -1.61 1.83 -6.13
C MET A 47 -3.03 1.31 -6.35
N ASP A 48 -3.25 0.03 -6.10
CA ASP A 48 -4.58 -0.57 -5.99
C ASP A 48 -4.61 -1.66 -4.90
N ASP A 49 -5.69 -2.44 -4.84
CA ASP A 49 -5.86 -3.56 -3.92
C ASP A 49 -4.90 -4.72 -4.19
N THR A 50 -4.32 -4.77 -5.39
CA THR A 50 -3.40 -5.81 -5.87
C THR A 50 -1.92 -5.41 -5.82
N GLY A 51 -1.60 -4.18 -5.42
CA GLY A 51 -0.24 -3.70 -5.21
C GLY A 51 0.06 -2.35 -5.84
N ILE A 52 1.29 -2.17 -6.30
CA ILE A 52 1.77 -0.98 -7.01
C ILE A 52 2.00 -1.36 -8.47
N ASP A 53 1.54 -0.52 -9.40
CA ASP A 53 1.90 -0.56 -10.80
C ASP A 53 3.17 0.26 -11.03
N TYR A 54 4.27 -0.44 -11.32
CA TYR A 54 5.58 0.16 -11.53
C TYR A 54 5.84 0.57 -13.00
N VAL A 55 4.98 0.18 -13.94
CA VAL A 55 5.29 0.24 -15.38
C VAL A 55 5.36 1.68 -15.90
N HIS A 56 4.52 2.56 -15.38
CA HIS A 56 4.35 3.93 -15.87
C HIS A 56 4.49 4.98 -14.77
N LEU A 57 5.37 4.74 -13.79
CA LEU A 57 5.63 5.71 -12.74
C LEU A 57 6.16 7.01 -13.34
N LYS A 58 5.53 8.11 -12.93
CA LYS A 58 6.04 9.44 -13.25
C LYS A 58 7.32 9.70 -12.47
N LYS A 59 8.21 10.48 -13.08
CA LYS A 59 9.54 10.75 -12.55
C LYS A 59 9.74 12.23 -12.26
N ILE A 60 10.75 12.50 -11.45
CA ILE A 60 11.33 13.81 -11.23
C ILE A 60 12.82 13.75 -11.52
N ASP A 61 13.38 14.88 -11.95
CA ASP A 61 14.82 15.06 -12.07
C ASP A 61 15.30 15.94 -10.91
N CYS A 62 16.06 15.35 -9.98
CA CYS A 62 16.70 16.09 -8.90
C CYS A 62 17.89 15.35 -8.29
N ASP A 63 18.71 16.06 -7.51
CA ASP A 63 19.80 15.45 -6.75
C ASP A 63 19.24 14.45 -5.73
N GLU A 64 19.67 13.18 -5.80
CA GLU A 64 19.28 12.10 -4.90
C GLU A 64 19.51 12.46 -3.43
N LYS A 65 20.56 13.23 -3.12
CA LYS A 65 20.82 13.67 -1.74
C LYS A 65 19.66 14.50 -1.18
N SER A 66 19.00 15.28 -2.03
CA SER A 66 17.84 16.12 -1.66
C SER A 66 16.57 15.31 -1.36
N VAL A 67 16.54 14.03 -1.76
CA VAL A 67 15.42 13.12 -1.53
C VAL A 67 15.77 11.89 -0.69
N SER A 68 17.02 11.74 -0.28
CA SER A 68 17.56 10.59 0.48
C SER A 68 16.64 10.08 1.61
N ARG A 69 16.10 10.97 2.43
CA ARG A 69 15.17 10.61 3.53
C ARG A 69 13.78 10.10 3.10
N TYR A 70 13.44 10.23 1.82
CA TYR A 70 12.15 9.81 1.24
C TYR A 70 12.28 8.57 0.37
N LEU A 71 13.50 8.07 0.15
CA LEU A 71 13.75 6.87 -0.62
C LEU A 71 13.09 5.69 0.05
N LEU A 72 12.29 4.96 -0.73
CA LEU A 72 11.61 3.75 -0.30
C LEU A 72 12.59 2.58 -0.23
N GLN A 73 12.29 1.64 0.65
CA GLN A 73 13.05 0.41 0.88
C GLN A 73 12.13 -0.80 0.79
N GLU A 74 12.67 -1.95 0.39
CA GLU A 74 11.94 -3.23 0.36
C GLU A 74 11.12 -3.43 1.64
N GLY A 75 9.83 -3.73 1.49
CA GLY A 75 8.94 -3.94 2.61
C GLY A 75 8.31 -2.68 3.22
N ASP A 76 8.63 -1.48 2.73
CA ASP A 76 7.95 -0.24 3.14
C ASP A 76 6.45 -0.33 2.84
N VAL A 77 5.61 0.01 3.82
CA VAL A 77 4.15 -0.01 3.67
C VAL A 77 3.66 1.40 3.34
N LEU A 78 3.07 1.53 2.15
CA LEU A 78 2.53 2.79 1.65
C LEU A 78 1.02 2.84 1.95
N ILE A 79 0.60 3.86 2.70
CA ILE A 79 -0.79 4.09 3.07
C ILE A 79 -1.26 5.41 2.46
N ALA A 80 -2.31 5.37 1.64
CA ALA A 80 -3.00 6.56 1.18
C ALA A 80 -3.52 7.35 2.40
N SER A 81 -2.96 8.52 2.64
CA SER A 81 -3.27 9.34 3.81
C SER A 81 -4.20 10.52 3.50
N LYS A 82 -4.33 10.87 2.21
CA LYS A 82 -5.29 11.87 1.72
C LYS A 82 -5.95 11.35 0.45
N GLY A 83 -7.23 11.63 0.24
CA GLY A 83 -7.96 11.25 -0.98
C GLY A 83 -9.35 10.68 -0.69
N THR A 84 -9.89 9.90 -1.63
CA THR A 84 -11.22 9.27 -1.51
C THR A 84 -11.18 7.79 -1.22
N VAL A 85 -10.03 7.13 -1.45
CA VAL A 85 -9.88 5.67 -1.32
C VAL A 85 -8.72 5.34 -0.39
N LYS A 86 -8.97 4.42 0.55
CA LYS A 86 -7.95 3.80 1.42
C LYS A 86 -7.21 2.74 0.63
N LYS A 87 -6.03 3.09 0.12
CA LYS A 87 -5.13 2.16 -0.57
C LYS A 87 -3.94 1.85 0.31
N ILE A 88 -3.55 0.58 0.35
CA ILE A 88 -2.41 0.09 1.13
C ILE A 88 -1.63 -0.90 0.27
N ALA A 89 -0.36 -0.60 0.05
CA ALA A 89 0.53 -1.46 -0.71
C ALA A 89 1.87 -1.62 0.02
N VAL A 90 2.62 -2.65 -0.36
CA VAL A 90 3.99 -2.87 0.09
C VAL A 90 4.90 -2.59 -1.08
N PHE A 91 5.91 -1.77 -0.86
CA PHE A 91 6.92 -1.48 -1.86
C PHE A 91 7.88 -2.67 -2.00
N ALA A 92 7.98 -3.18 -3.23
CA ALA A 92 9.09 -4.01 -3.66
C ALA A 92 10.20 -3.12 -4.23
N GLU A 93 11.45 -3.42 -3.89
CA GLU A 93 12.64 -2.75 -4.39
C GLU A 93 12.69 -2.76 -5.91
N GLN A 94 13.12 -1.64 -6.47
CA GLN A 94 13.21 -1.40 -7.90
C GLN A 94 14.66 -1.06 -8.26
N ASP A 95 15.02 -1.23 -9.53
CA ASP A 95 16.38 -0.95 -10.02
C ASP A 95 16.75 0.55 -9.97
N GLU A 96 15.77 1.43 -9.81
CA GLU A 96 15.94 2.88 -9.73
C GLU A 96 15.41 3.45 -8.41
N PRO A 97 15.94 4.60 -7.94
CA PRO A 97 15.46 5.25 -6.73
C PRO A 97 13.97 5.62 -6.84
N VAL A 98 13.18 5.22 -5.84
CA VAL A 98 11.75 5.50 -5.78
C VAL A 98 11.38 6.25 -4.50
N ILE A 99 10.52 7.25 -4.63
CA ILE A 99 9.90 7.96 -3.49
C ILE A 99 8.38 7.90 -3.58
N ALA A 100 7.69 8.13 -2.46
CA ALA A 100 6.24 8.29 -2.44
C ALA A 100 5.84 9.78 -2.52
N SER A 101 4.70 10.06 -3.15
CA SER A 101 4.08 11.40 -3.16
C SER A 101 3.57 11.82 -1.77
N ALA A 102 3.45 13.13 -1.52
CA ALA A 102 3.06 13.71 -0.22
C ALA A 102 1.71 13.23 0.35
N ASN A 103 0.85 12.63 -0.47
CA ASN A 103 -0.43 12.09 -0.03
C ASN A 103 -0.32 10.68 0.57
N ILE A 104 0.89 10.11 0.58
CA ILE A 104 1.18 8.77 1.11
C ILE A 104 1.95 8.90 2.43
N THR A 105 1.51 8.16 3.45
CA THR A 105 2.31 7.88 4.64
C THR A 105 3.06 6.58 4.38
N VAL A 106 4.36 6.57 4.66
CA VAL A 106 5.20 5.37 4.60
C VAL A 106 5.45 4.87 6.02
N LEU A 107 5.24 3.58 6.24
CA LEU A 107 5.65 2.86 7.45
C LEU A 107 6.76 1.88 7.07
N ARG A 108 7.96 2.10 7.59
CA ARG A 108 9.13 1.26 7.40
C ARG A 108 9.28 0.33 8.60
N PRO A 109 9.08 -0.99 8.44
CA PRO A 109 9.25 -1.91 9.57
C PRO A 109 10.70 -1.95 10.07
N THR A 110 10.88 -1.91 11.39
CA THR A 110 12.21 -1.91 12.06
C THR A 110 12.40 -3.07 13.03
N SER A 111 11.48 -4.03 13.03
CA SER A 111 11.44 -5.15 13.99
C SER A 111 10.97 -6.43 13.32
N ASP A 112 10.76 -7.49 14.10
CA ASP A 112 10.28 -8.81 13.67
C ASP A 112 8.83 -8.82 13.10
N ILE A 113 8.26 -7.66 12.77
CA ILE A 113 6.98 -7.53 12.07
C ILE A 113 7.26 -7.08 10.64
N SER A 114 6.91 -7.93 9.67
CA SER A 114 7.08 -7.63 8.24
C SER A 114 6.05 -6.62 7.71
N GLY A 115 6.46 -5.83 6.71
CA GLY A 115 5.56 -4.89 6.02
C GLY A 115 4.39 -5.59 5.33
N GLY A 116 4.63 -6.78 4.77
CA GLY A 116 3.59 -7.67 4.25
C GLY A 116 2.50 -7.97 5.27
N TYR A 117 2.88 -8.30 6.51
CA TYR A 117 1.92 -8.57 7.57
C TYR A 117 1.15 -7.32 8.01
N ILE A 118 1.84 -6.18 8.17
CA ILE A 118 1.20 -4.89 8.46
C ILE A 118 0.13 -4.58 7.40
N ARG A 119 0.48 -4.72 6.12
CA ARG A 119 -0.44 -4.50 5.01
C ARG A 119 -1.63 -5.45 5.07
N LEU A 120 -1.42 -6.74 5.30
CA LEU A 120 -2.52 -7.71 5.40
C LEU A 120 -3.49 -7.38 6.53
N PHE A 121 -2.97 -6.98 7.70
CA PHE A 121 -3.79 -6.58 8.82
C PHE A 121 -4.59 -5.31 8.50
N LEU A 122 -3.93 -4.26 8.02
CA LEU A 122 -4.59 -2.99 7.72
C LEU A 122 -5.57 -3.07 6.55
N ALA A 123 -5.37 -4.00 5.61
CA ALA A 123 -6.29 -4.26 4.51
C ALA A 123 -7.52 -5.10 4.91
N SER A 124 -7.51 -5.75 6.08
CA SER A 124 -8.67 -6.50 6.59
C SER A 124 -9.82 -5.57 7.00
N ASP A 125 -11.05 -6.10 7.13
CA ASP A 125 -12.21 -5.33 7.59
C ASP A 125 -11.97 -4.61 8.93
N LEU A 126 -11.30 -5.29 9.87
CA LEU A 126 -10.92 -4.71 11.15
C LEU A 126 -9.89 -3.60 10.97
N GLY A 127 -8.86 -3.83 10.15
CA GLY A 127 -7.83 -2.82 9.86
C GLY A 127 -8.40 -1.58 9.20
N GLN A 128 -9.32 -1.76 8.24
CA GLN A 128 -10.03 -0.67 7.58
C GLN A 128 -10.91 0.10 8.57
N ALA A 129 -11.60 -0.58 9.49
CA ALA A 129 -12.39 0.07 10.53
C ALA A 129 -11.52 0.86 11.53
N LEU A 130 -10.34 0.33 11.90
CA LEU A 130 -9.38 1.05 12.74
C LEU A 130 -8.86 2.32 12.02
N LEU A 131 -8.55 2.21 10.73
CA LEU A 131 -8.15 3.36 9.91
C LEU A 131 -9.27 4.41 9.82
N ASP A 132 -10.55 4.02 9.79
CA ASP A 132 -11.67 4.95 9.78
C ASP A 132 -11.76 5.77 11.07
N GLU A 133 -11.46 5.19 12.24
CA GLU A 133 -11.37 5.95 13.50
C GLU A 133 -10.22 6.98 13.48
N THR A 134 -9.21 6.76 12.64
CA THR A 134 -8.11 7.71 12.44
C THR A 134 -8.46 8.85 11.48
N ASN A 135 -9.47 8.66 10.63
CA ASN A 135 -9.86 9.64 9.62
C ASN A 135 -10.55 10.84 10.28
N THR A 136 -10.02 12.04 10.05
CA THR A 136 -10.62 13.29 10.55
C THR A 136 -11.41 14.06 9.49
N GLY A 137 -11.41 13.58 8.24
CA GLY A 137 -12.05 14.24 7.12
C GLY A 137 -13.41 13.63 6.78
N LYS A 138 -14.40 14.49 6.50
CA LYS A 138 -15.77 14.06 6.13
C LYS A 138 -15.88 13.59 4.67
N ASN A 139 -15.55 14.46 3.71
CA ASN A 139 -15.68 14.20 2.27
C ASN A 139 -14.36 13.77 1.61
N VAL A 140 -13.23 14.25 2.15
CA VAL A 140 -11.88 13.88 1.72
C VAL A 140 -11.21 13.28 2.93
N MET A 141 -10.78 12.03 2.80
CA MET A 141 -10.03 11.34 3.84
C MET A 141 -8.78 12.15 4.18
N ASN A 142 -8.52 12.29 5.48
CA ASN A 142 -7.29 12.86 6.00
C ASN A 142 -6.85 12.01 7.19
N LEU A 143 -6.02 11.02 6.92
CA LEU A 143 -5.48 10.14 7.94
C LEU A 143 -4.28 10.82 8.60
N ASN A 144 -4.43 11.09 9.89
CA ASN A 144 -3.36 11.64 10.70
C ASN A 144 -2.31 10.54 10.96
N THR A 145 -1.04 10.79 10.61
CA THR A 145 0.06 9.85 10.83
C THR A 145 0.17 9.41 12.28
N GLN A 146 0.00 10.31 13.25
CA GLN A 146 0.06 9.98 14.68
C GLN A 146 -1.05 9.00 15.08
N LYS A 147 -2.23 9.10 14.48
CA LYS A 147 -3.32 8.15 14.71
C LYS A 147 -3.07 6.82 14.01
N ILE A 148 -2.54 6.83 12.79
CA ILE A 148 -2.15 5.59 12.08
C ILE A 148 -1.16 4.80 12.94
N ILE A 149 -0.07 5.44 13.39
CA ILE A 149 0.98 4.73 14.15
C ILE A 149 0.52 4.30 15.56
N SER A 150 -0.61 4.82 16.05
CA SER A 150 -1.23 4.38 17.31
C SER A 150 -2.03 3.10 17.18
N ILE A 151 -2.31 2.65 15.95
CA ILE A 151 -3.02 1.37 15.71
C ILE A 151 -2.16 0.23 16.25
N GLU A 152 -2.79 -0.63 17.06
CA GLU A 152 -2.17 -1.83 17.61
C GLU A 152 -2.49 -3.04 16.74
N ILE A 153 -1.44 -3.75 16.29
CA ILE A 153 -1.57 -4.97 15.51
C ILE A 153 -1.22 -6.19 16.35
N PRO A 154 -1.75 -7.39 16.06
CA PRO A 154 -1.43 -8.59 16.83
C PRO A 154 0.05 -8.94 16.70
N LYS A 155 0.71 -9.21 17.84
CA LYS A 155 2.11 -9.64 17.87
C LYS A 155 2.17 -11.15 17.64
N ILE A 156 2.31 -11.57 16.39
CA ILE A 156 2.41 -12.98 16.01
C ILE A 156 3.85 -13.37 15.61
N PRO A 157 4.26 -14.65 15.79
CA PRO A 157 5.60 -15.11 15.40
C PRO A 157 5.90 -14.89 13.91
N VAL A 158 7.16 -14.57 13.59
CA VAL A 158 7.65 -14.33 12.21
C VAL A 158 7.24 -15.45 11.26
N ILE A 159 7.37 -16.71 11.66
CA ILE A 159 7.00 -17.86 10.83
C ILE A 159 5.50 -17.86 10.47
N ARG A 160 4.66 -17.37 11.36
CA ARG A 160 3.21 -17.28 11.15
C ARG A 160 2.86 -16.09 10.25
N GLN A 161 3.63 -15.00 10.31
CA GLN A 161 3.53 -13.90 9.35
C GLN A 161 3.89 -14.38 7.94
N ALA A 162 5.04 -15.05 7.80
CA ALA A 162 5.51 -15.58 6.53
C ALA A 162 4.49 -16.54 5.89
N TYR A 163 3.89 -17.43 6.69
CA TYR A 163 2.82 -18.32 6.23
C TYR A 163 1.62 -17.55 5.65
N LEU A 164 1.15 -16.50 6.34
CA LEU A 164 0.02 -15.69 5.88
C LEU A 164 0.36 -14.91 4.61
N ILE A 165 1.57 -14.34 4.54
CA ILE A 165 2.06 -13.59 3.37
C ILE A 165 2.16 -14.50 2.16
N GLN A 166 2.80 -15.65 2.29
CA GLN A 166 2.96 -16.62 1.20
C GLN A 166 1.60 -17.09 0.68
N GLY A 167 0.65 -17.39 1.57
CA GLY A 167 -0.71 -17.77 1.18
C GLY A 167 -1.42 -16.67 0.39
N TYR A 168 -1.28 -15.42 0.83
CA TYR A 168 -1.83 -14.26 0.13
C TYR A 168 -1.19 -14.05 -1.25
N GLU A 169 0.14 -14.07 -1.34
CA GLU A 169 0.89 -13.84 -2.58
C GLU A 169 0.59 -14.90 -3.62
N GLN A 170 0.50 -16.18 -3.22
CA GLN A 170 0.13 -17.27 -4.11
C GLN A 170 -1.28 -17.08 -4.65
N GLY A 171 -2.24 -16.76 -3.79
CA GLY A 171 -3.62 -16.46 -4.20
C GLY A 171 -3.71 -15.26 -5.14
N LEU A 172 -2.96 -14.19 -4.86
CA LEU A 172 -2.91 -12.99 -5.68
C LEU A 172 -2.30 -13.27 -7.06
N LYS A 173 -1.23 -14.05 -7.13
CA LYS A 173 -0.61 -14.49 -8.39
C LYS A 173 -1.59 -15.29 -9.24
N ASP A 174 -2.30 -16.23 -8.63
CA ASP A 174 -3.32 -17.03 -9.32
C ASP A 174 -4.50 -16.19 -9.80
N TYR A 175 -4.95 -15.22 -8.98
CA TYR A 175 -5.97 -14.24 -9.35
C TYR A 175 -5.54 -13.40 -10.56
N LYS A 176 -4.36 -12.77 -10.51
CA LYS A 176 -3.82 -11.96 -11.61
C LYS A 176 -3.71 -12.76 -12.90
N ARG A 177 -3.21 -14.01 -12.84
CA ARG A 177 -3.12 -14.91 -14.00
C ARG A 177 -4.50 -15.19 -14.61
N LYS A 178 -5.50 -15.50 -13.79
CA LYS A 178 -6.87 -15.77 -14.27
C LYS A 178 -7.49 -14.53 -14.90
N LEU A 179 -7.31 -13.36 -14.28
CA LEU A 179 -7.81 -12.09 -14.80
C LEU A 179 -7.16 -11.73 -16.15
N ALA A 180 -5.85 -11.92 -16.28
CA ALA A 180 -5.12 -11.68 -17.53
C ALA A 180 -5.65 -12.54 -18.68
N ARG A 181 -5.85 -13.84 -18.43
CA ARG A 181 -6.44 -14.76 -19.43
C ARG A 181 -7.85 -14.35 -19.83
N ALA A 182 -8.70 -14.00 -18.87
CA ALA A 182 -10.05 -13.53 -19.14
C ALA A 182 -10.06 -12.24 -19.97
N LYS A 183 -9.16 -11.29 -19.67
CA LYS A 183 -9.01 -10.04 -20.45
C LYS A 183 -8.57 -10.30 -21.88
N GLN A 184 -7.58 -11.19 -22.09
CA GLN A 184 -7.10 -11.55 -23.42
C GLN A 184 -8.21 -12.20 -24.26
N GLU A 185 -8.95 -13.14 -23.67
CA GLU A 185 -10.06 -13.81 -24.36
C GLU A 185 -11.18 -12.82 -24.71
N TRP A 186 -11.53 -11.91 -23.80
CA TRP A 186 -12.50 -10.87 -24.08
C TRP A 186 -12.07 -9.94 -25.21
N GLN A 187 -10.81 -9.53 -25.25
CA GLN A 187 -10.26 -8.73 -26.35
C GLN A 187 -10.32 -9.47 -27.68
N ARG A 188 -9.98 -10.77 -27.68
CA ARG A 188 -10.08 -11.62 -28.88
C ARG A 188 -11.51 -11.67 -29.42
N ILE A 189 -12.49 -11.95 -28.56
CA ILE A 189 -13.91 -11.98 -28.94
C ILE A 189 -14.36 -10.64 -29.49
N ARG A 190 -14.01 -9.52 -28.84
CA ARG A 190 -14.34 -8.18 -29.32
C ARG A 190 -13.77 -7.89 -30.70
N SER A 191 -12.48 -8.18 -30.91
CA SER A 191 -11.85 -7.98 -32.22
C SER A 191 -12.46 -8.88 -33.30
N GLU A 192 -12.89 -10.10 -32.94
CA GLU A 192 -13.57 -11.00 -33.87
C GLU A 192 -14.95 -10.47 -34.26
N VAL A 193 -15.73 -9.96 -33.29
CA VAL A 193 -17.01 -9.29 -33.57
C VAL A 193 -16.79 -8.07 -34.46
N GLU A 194 -15.85 -7.18 -34.11
CA GLU A 194 -15.55 -5.96 -34.87
C GLU A 194 -15.16 -6.26 -36.33
N LYS A 195 -14.41 -7.35 -36.58
CA LYS A 195 -14.05 -7.81 -37.93
C LYS A 195 -15.21 -8.33 -38.75
N ASN A 196 -16.29 -8.79 -38.11
CA ASN A 196 -17.47 -9.35 -38.80
C ASN A 196 -18.62 -8.34 -38.95
N LEU A 197 -18.46 -7.10 -38.47
CA LEU A 197 -19.46 -6.04 -38.62
C LEU A 197 -19.39 -5.34 -39.99
N PHE A 198 -18.31 -5.53 -40.74
CA PHE A 198 -18.07 -4.99 -42.09
C PHE A 198 -17.34 -6.04 -42.94
#